data_AF-A0A938MHM2-F1
#
_entry.id   AF-A0A938MHM2-F1
#
_cell.length_a   1.000
_cell.length_b   1.000
_cell.length_c   1.000
_cell.angle_alpha   90.00
_cell.angle_beta   90.00
_cell.angle_gamma   90.00
#
_symmetry.space_group_name_H-M   'P 1'
#
loop_
_entity.id
_entity.type
_entity.pdbx_description
1 polymer ?
#
loop_
_entity_poly.entity_id
_entity_poly.type
_entity_poly.pdbx_seq_one_letter_code
_entity_poly.pdbx_strand_id
1 'polypeptide(L)'
;MGCIDDTGKGTLAGECLLCMDCQAVCPVDAVRFTTAQPAEQCLPVDLSKRGFLTTCASTVAAVPVMKLNFASRSEKGNLSVVRPPGAHKESEFLLKCVRCGECMRVCKTNGLQPCALETGLEGLWTPRLMPRIGHCDFQCNLCGRVCPSQAIRRLPLEDKQQTVIGKARFNHNRCIPWVGFAQLSALEKEWKDVNCAVCEEVCPVPTKAIRFNTYALPDEPGQPTKREIRRPYVREDLCIGCGYCEKVCPVLGQSAVIVEGCKGKVEFPKVSKIAELFPAEIGPWKRKSEPKVHFGAKGLFEYINGGAEPYLTYTFKLAAWADYANSQQPSAICRLDFWEFEKTDDAFGVWTKDAAGEEQKGLGDRARLFENYLWMWRDRYFIRVEPKEGDVKPADALAIAQAALAKISAPPAQPPAILATLPPDGLVPSSIKFFHQKLVMDNIYLADRPIEQNVFGLSEKTDAVVADYEFKPHPPFPLLLIQYPTAPAAQTAFAAFAKLRTEVWKEEASESNGIKLFKDESGKFHALSVRGDLLAAVFRAQTREAAAASVARVSGREAGGATK
;
A
#
# COMPACT_ATOMS: atom_id res chain seq x y z
N MET A 1 40.25 14.43 -44.77
CA MET A 1 41.65 14.80 -44.47
C MET A 1 41.67 15.89 -43.41
N GLY A 2 41.17 15.62 -42.20
CA GLY A 2 40.99 16.64 -41.16
C GLY A 2 42.23 16.91 -40.30
N CYS A 3 43.23 16.02 -40.34
CA CYS A 3 44.38 16.06 -39.44
C CYS A 3 45.65 16.63 -40.08
N ILE A 4 45.58 17.14 -41.31
CA ILE A 4 46.67 17.88 -41.95
C ILE A 4 46.41 19.35 -41.66
N ASP A 5 47.42 20.08 -41.21
CA ASP A 5 47.26 21.51 -40.93
C ASP A 5 46.88 22.31 -42.19
N ASP A 6 46.38 23.52 -42.00
CA ASP A 6 45.95 24.40 -43.10
C ASP A 6 47.10 24.80 -44.04
N THR A 7 48.36 24.64 -43.59
CA THR A 7 49.55 24.90 -44.41
C THR A 7 49.95 23.71 -45.28
N GLY A 8 49.34 22.54 -45.05
CA GLY A 8 49.67 21.28 -45.73
C GLY A 8 51.05 20.71 -45.35
N LYS A 9 51.72 21.26 -44.33
CA LYS A 9 53.12 20.94 -43.99
C LYS A 9 53.30 20.23 -42.66
N GLY A 10 52.23 20.10 -41.89
CA GLY A 10 52.23 19.44 -40.59
C GLY A 10 51.00 18.59 -40.37
N THR A 11 51.12 17.67 -39.42
CA THR A 11 50.03 16.82 -38.95
C THR A 11 49.61 17.29 -37.57
N LEU A 12 48.31 17.47 -37.35
CA LEU A 12 47.72 17.71 -36.04
C LEU A 12 47.73 16.40 -35.24
N ALA A 13 48.83 16.14 -34.53
CA ALA A 13 49.09 14.84 -33.90
C ALA A 13 48.03 14.44 -32.86
N GLY A 14 47.42 15.40 -32.16
CA GLY A 14 46.34 15.16 -31.20
C GLY A 14 45.01 14.73 -31.83
N GLU A 15 44.85 14.92 -33.14
CA GLU A 15 43.65 14.53 -33.90
C GLU A 15 43.93 13.37 -34.86
N CYS A 16 45.21 13.08 -35.12
CA CYS A 16 45.63 12.00 -36.02
C CYS A 16 45.49 10.64 -35.32
N LEU A 17 44.53 9.82 -35.76
CA LEU A 17 44.34 8.44 -35.27
C LEU A 17 45.22 7.41 -35.99
N LEU A 18 46.24 7.85 -36.75
CA LEU A 18 47.16 6.98 -37.50
C LEU A 18 46.45 6.00 -38.47
N CYS A 19 45.34 6.41 -39.10
CA CYS A 19 44.58 5.55 -40.03
C CYS A 19 45.28 5.30 -41.39
N MET A 20 46.31 6.09 -41.72
CA MET A 20 47.11 6.02 -42.96
C MET A 20 46.36 6.34 -44.28
N ASP A 21 45.07 6.69 -44.23
CA ASP A 21 44.27 7.03 -45.42
C ASP A 21 44.87 8.20 -46.24
N CYS A 22 45.46 9.18 -45.56
CA CYS A 22 46.09 10.33 -46.21
C CYS A 22 47.35 9.97 -47.00
N GLN A 23 48.07 8.92 -46.60
CA GLN A 23 49.20 8.40 -47.39
C GLN A 23 48.68 7.70 -48.66
N ALA A 24 47.61 6.92 -48.55
CA ALA A 24 47.04 6.19 -49.69
C ALA A 24 46.47 7.11 -50.78
N VAL A 25 45.93 8.28 -50.41
CA VAL A 25 45.30 9.24 -51.34
C VAL A 25 46.30 10.27 -51.88
N CYS A 26 47.53 10.35 -51.35
CA CYS A 26 48.47 11.40 -51.72
C CYS A 26 49.00 11.20 -53.16
N PRO A 27 48.68 12.10 -54.12
CA PRO A 27 49.07 11.91 -55.52
C PRO A 27 50.57 12.15 -55.78
N VAL A 28 51.26 12.81 -54.84
CA VAL A 28 52.68 13.20 -54.95
C VAL A 28 53.54 12.53 -53.88
N ASP A 29 52.99 11.55 -53.15
CA ASP A 29 53.71 10.76 -52.14
C ASP A 29 54.38 11.61 -51.03
N ALA A 30 53.81 12.78 -50.72
CA ALA A 30 54.33 13.75 -49.76
C ALA A 30 54.07 13.37 -48.29
N VAL A 31 53.15 12.43 -48.02
CA VAL A 31 52.82 11.95 -46.67
C VAL A 31 53.37 10.54 -46.51
N ARG A 32 54.24 10.32 -45.52
CA ARG A 32 54.78 9.00 -45.17
C ARG A 32 54.73 8.74 -43.68
N PHE A 33 54.19 7.59 -43.30
CA PHE A 33 54.30 7.05 -41.94
C PHE A 33 55.58 6.21 -41.83
N THR A 34 56.46 6.54 -40.89
CA THR A 34 57.70 5.79 -40.61
C THR A 34 57.63 5.12 -39.24
N THR A 35 58.54 4.20 -38.95
CA THR A 35 58.59 3.45 -37.69
C THR A 35 59.02 4.29 -36.48
N ALA A 36 59.56 5.49 -36.69
CA ALA A 36 59.85 6.45 -35.63
C ALA A 36 58.63 7.35 -35.38
N GLN A 37 58.07 7.31 -34.17
CA GLN A 37 57.02 8.25 -33.80
C GLN A 37 57.59 9.68 -33.72
N PRO A 38 56.91 10.69 -34.29
CA PRO A 38 57.28 12.09 -34.08
C PRO A 38 57.14 12.44 -32.59
N ALA A 39 57.98 13.37 -32.12
CA ALA A 39 57.92 13.85 -30.74
C ALA A 39 56.51 14.38 -30.42
N GLU A 40 56.00 14.00 -29.25
CA GLU A 40 54.71 14.43 -28.72
C GLU A 40 54.61 15.96 -28.79
N GLN A 41 53.68 16.49 -29.60
CA GLN A 41 53.44 17.92 -29.65
C GLN A 41 52.70 18.32 -28.37
N CYS A 42 53.44 18.83 -27.38
CA CYS A 42 52.84 19.56 -26.27
C CYS A 42 52.25 20.87 -26.81
N LEU A 43 51.00 20.82 -27.28
CA LEU A 43 50.22 22.04 -27.47
C LEU A 43 50.07 22.69 -26.08
N PRO A 44 50.61 23.90 -25.87
CA PRO A 44 50.40 24.59 -24.60
C PRO A 44 48.90 24.89 -24.49
N VAL A 45 48.23 24.33 -23.49
CA VAL A 45 46.87 24.75 -23.17
C VAL A 45 46.96 26.18 -22.67
N ASP A 46 46.53 27.15 -23.50
CA ASP A 46 46.58 28.57 -23.16
C ASP A 46 45.46 28.93 -22.16
N LEU A 47 45.62 28.46 -20.92
CA LEU A 47 44.81 28.88 -19.79
C LEU A 47 45.35 30.21 -19.28
N SER A 48 44.94 31.30 -19.92
CA SER A 48 45.22 32.63 -19.37
C SER A 48 44.64 32.72 -17.95
N LYS A 49 45.37 33.34 -17.02
CA LYS A 49 44.89 33.55 -15.63
C LYS A 49 43.52 34.22 -15.61
N ARG A 50 43.25 35.11 -16.58
CA ARG A 50 41.94 35.73 -16.78
C ARG A 50 40.90 34.71 -17.21
N GLY A 51 41.18 33.88 -18.21
CA GLY A 51 40.29 32.79 -18.65
C GLY A 51 39.92 31.82 -17.54
N PHE A 52 40.89 31.46 -16.68
CA PHE A 52 40.63 30.61 -15.51
C PHE A 52 39.73 31.32 -14.49
N LEU A 53 40.05 32.55 -14.11
CA LEU A 53 39.26 33.32 -13.14
C LEU A 53 37.85 33.64 -13.64
N THR A 54 37.69 33.99 -14.92
CA THR A 54 36.39 34.21 -15.53
C THR A 54 35.58 32.93 -15.55
N THR A 55 36.19 31.80 -15.88
CA THR A 55 35.50 30.50 -15.86
C THR A 55 35.03 30.15 -14.45
N CYS A 56 35.91 30.26 -13.45
CA CYS A 56 35.54 30.01 -12.05
C CYS A 56 34.44 30.96 -11.56
N ALA A 57 34.55 32.27 -11.83
CA ALA A 57 33.54 33.25 -11.43
C ALA A 57 32.18 32.97 -12.12
N SER A 58 32.21 32.61 -13.40
CA SER A 58 31.02 32.25 -14.19
C SER A 58 30.35 31.01 -13.61
N THR A 59 31.13 29.97 -13.26
CA THR A 59 30.60 28.75 -12.65
C THR A 59 30.00 29.01 -11.27
N VAL A 60 30.69 29.80 -10.42
CA VAL A 60 30.18 30.16 -9.08
C VAL A 60 28.88 30.96 -9.17
N ALA A 61 28.74 31.84 -10.17
CA ALA A 61 27.52 32.60 -10.41
C ALA A 61 26.39 31.75 -11.04
N ALA A 62 26.70 30.81 -11.93
CA ALA A 62 25.71 30.00 -12.65
C ALA A 62 25.08 28.89 -11.78
N VAL A 63 25.86 28.28 -10.88
CA VAL A 63 25.38 27.18 -10.01
C VAL A 63 24.15 27.55 -9.17
N PRO A 64 24.10 28.69 -8.45
CA PRO A 64 22.89 29.08 -7.70
C PRO A 64 21.72 29.40 -8.62
N VAL A 65 21.96 30.00 -9.80
CA VAL A 65 20.90 30.29 -10.79
C VAL A 65 20.30 29.00 -11.37
N MET A 66 21.11 27.98 -11.63
CA MET A 66 20.61 26.67 -12.05
C MET A 66 19.86 25.94 -10.92
N LYS A 67 20.19 26.21 -9.64
CA LYS A 67 19.45 25.70 -8.48
C LYS A 67 18.16 26.47 -8.17
N LEU A 68 17.98 27.67 -8.74
CA LEU A 68 16.70 28.38 -8.71
C LEU A 68 15.73 27.67 -9.66
N ASN A 69 15.07 26.63 -9.15
CA ASN A 69 14.03 25.88 -9.85
C ASN A 69 12.81 26.78 -10.15
N PHE A 70 12.87 27.57 -11.22
CA PHE A 70 11.70 28.32 -11.73
C PHE A 70 10.55 27.37 -12.14
N ALA A 71 10.86 26.12 -12.54
CA ALA A 71 9.87 25.11 -12.91
C ALA A 71 9.18 24.45 -11.70
N SER A 72 9.82 24.33 -10.53
CA SER A 72 9.19 23.68 -9.37
C SER A 72 8.11 24.53 -8.70
N ARG A 73 7.98 25.80 -9.10
CA ARG A 73 6.95 26.73 -8.60
C ARG A 73 5.64 26.64 -9.39
N SER A 74 5.62 25.91 -10.52
CA SER A 74 4.50 25.93 -11.47
C SER A 74 3.49 24.79 -11.37
N GLU A 75 3.59 23.86 -10.41
CA GLU A 75 2.58 22.79 -10.30
C GLU A 75 2.03 22.60 -8.89
N LYS A 76 1.21 23.58 -8.51
CA LYS A 76 -0.03 23.26 -7.79
C LYS A 76 -0.91 22.37 -8.70
N GLY A 77 -0.63 21.07 -8.75
CA GLY A 77 -1.68 20.10 -9.04
C GLY A 77 -1.40 18.89 -9.93
N ASN A 78 -0.48 18.85 -10.89
CA ASN A 78 -0.59 17.84 -11.96
C ASN A 78 0.73 17.21 -12.42
N LEU A 79 0.78 15.87 -12.43
CA LEU A 79 1.60 15.00 -13.30
C LEU A 79 3.09 14.84 -12.97
N SER A 80 3.36 13.98 -11.99
CA SER A 80 4.64 13.26 -11.90
C SER A 80 4.94 12.57 -13.24
N VAL A 81 6.12 12.87 -13.79
CA VAL A 81 6.62 12.22 -15.01
C VAL A 81 6.68 10.70 -14.81
N VAL A 82 6.12 9.96 -15.76
CA VAL A 82 6.17 8.49 -15.77
C VAL A 82 7.53 8.05 -16.28
N ARG A 83 8.35 7.44 -15.41
CA ARG A 83 9.67 6.92 -15.78
C ARG A 83 9.59 5.46 -16.30
N PRO A 84 10.59 4.99 -17.08
CA PRO A 84 10.66 3.60 -17.50
C PRO A 84 10.63 2.61 -16.31
N PRO A 85 10.15 1.37 -16.51
CA PRO A 85 10.18 0.36 -15.46
C PRO A 85 11.62 0.09 -15.01
N GLY A 86 11.83 0.06 -13.70
CA GLY A 86 13.16 -0.12 -13.10
C GLY A 86 13.93 1.17 -12.85
N ALA A 87 13.44 2.34 -13.27
CA ALA A 87 14.02 3.63 -12.91
C ALA A 87 14.07 3.81 -11.38
N HIS A 88 15.15 4.41 -10.86
CA HIS A 88 15.28 4.73 -9.44
C HIS A 88 14.31 5.84 -9.00
N LYS A 89 14.30 6.17 -7.69
CA LYS A 89 13.59 7.38 -7.20
C LYS A 89 14.12 8.60 -7.95
N GLU A 90 13.27 9.59 -8.23
CA GLU A 90 13.58 10.68 -9.17
C GLU A 90 14.95 11.34 -8.91
N SER A 91 15.27 11.70 -7.66
CA SER A 91 16.57 12.30 -7.30
C SER A 91 17.76 11.38 -7.61
N GLU A 92 17.68 10.10 -7.25
CA GLU A 92 18.73 9.11 -7.52
C GLU A 92 18.83 8.79 -9.01
N PHE A 93 17.69 8.76 -9.71
CA PHE A 93 17.63 8.55 -11.14
C PHE A 93 18.34 9.67 -11.91
N LEU A 94 18.08 10.94 -11.57
CA LEU A 94 18.71 12.10 -12.19
C LEU A 94 20.23 12.13 -11.96
N LEU A 95 20.70 11.65 -10.80
CA LEU A 95 22.13 11.54 -10.49
C LEU A 95 22.83 10.43 -11.29
N LYS A 96 22.14 9.30 -11.51
CA LYS A 96 22.71 8.15 -12.25
C LYS A 96 22.59 8.30 -13.76
N CYS A 97 21.55 8.96 -14.25
CA CYS A 97 21.26 9.00 -15.67
C CYS A 97 22.32 9.82 -16.43
N VAL A 98 23.12 9.13 -17.25
CA VAL A 98 24.12 9.76 -18.13
C VAL A 98 23.53 10.30 -19.44
N ARG A 99 22.19 10.30 -19.59
CA ARG A 99 21.47 10.87 -20.75
C ARG A 99 21.90 10.33 -22.13
N CYS A 100 22.39 9.09 -22.18
CA CYS A 100 22.87 8.45 -23.41
C CYS A 100 21.79 8.13 -24.46
N GLY A 101 20.50 8.12 -24.08
CA GLY A 101 19.40 7.85 -25.00
C GLY A 101 19.17 6.39 -25.42
N GLU A 102 20.02 5.45 -25.01
CA GLU A 102 19.90 4.03 -25.41
C GLU A 102 18.54 3.40 -25.08
N CYS A 103 17.99 3.71 -23.90
CA CYS A 103 16.67 3.22 -23.50
C CYS A 103 15.53 3.72 -24.41
N MET A 104 15.66 4.94 -24.96
CA MET A 104 14.69 5.51 -25.90
C MET A 104 14.83 4.84 -27.26
N ARG A 105 16.06 4.64 -27.73
CA ARG A 105 16.37 3.97 -29.01
C ARG A 105 15.83 2.55 -29.11
N VAL A 106 15.90 1.76 -28.04
CA VAL A 106 15.41 0.36 -28.03
C VAL A 106 13.93 0.21 -27.69
N CYS A 107 13.22 1.30 -27.44
CA CYS A 107 11.81 1.25 -27.08
C CYS A 107 10.96 0.84 -28.29
N LYS A 108 10.47 -0.40 -28.33
CA LYS A 108 9.70 -0.94 -29.47
C LYS A 108 8.45 -0.12 -29.84
N THR A 109 7.82 0.51 -28.85
CA THR A 109 6.61 1.31 -29.05
C THR A 109 6.92 2.79 -29.28
N ASN A 110 8.19 3.20 -29.23
CA ASN A 110 8.64 4.59 -29.21
C ASN A 110 7.97 5.43 -28.10
N GLY A 111 7.46 4.78 -27.04
CA GLY A 111 6.81 5.45 -25.93
C GLY A 111 7.76 6.28 -25.07
N LEU A 112 9.04 5.92 -25.03
CA LEU A 112 10.04 6.66 -24.27
C LEU A 112 10.56 7.85 -25.08
N GLN A 113 10.35 9.05 -24.54
CA GLN A 113 10.68 10.33 -25.15
C GLN A 113 11.54 11.16 -24.21
N PRO A 114 12.37 12.08 -24.71
CA PRO A 114 13.15 12.96 -23.85
C PRO A 114 12.24 13.95 -23.11
N CYS A 115 12.52 14.18 -21.84
CA CYS A 115 11.99 15.33 -21.10
C CYS A 115 12.59 16.63 -21.64
N ALA A 116 11.76 17.67 -21.70
CA ALA A 116 12.20 19.05 -21.89
C ALA A 116 12.41 19.67 -20.49
N LEU A 117 11.55 20.61 -20.09
CA LEU A 117 11.65 21.33 -18.81
C LEU A 117 10.63 20.87 -17.76
N GLU A 118 9.84 19.82 -18.04
CA GLU A 118 8.79 19.32 -17.14
C GLU A 118 9.34 18.80 -15.80
N THR A 119 10.61 18.42 -15.75
CA THR A 119 11.31 17.92 -14.54
C THR A 119 12.42 18.88 -14.09
N GLY A 120 12.36 20.15 -14.52
CA GLY A 120 13.43 21.12 -14.32
C GLY A 120 14.63 20.88 -15.24
N LEU A 121 15.65 21.73 -15.11
CA LEU A 121 16.86 21.66 -15.93
C LEU A 121 17.64 20.35 -15.70
N GLU A 122 17.63 19.82 -14.48
CA GLU A 122 18.26 18.54 -14.15
C GLU A 122 17.63 17.36 -14.90
N GLY A 123 16.34 17.45 -15.18
CA GLY A 123 15.59 16.45 -15.92
C GLY A 123 15.71 16.54 -17.43
N LEU A 124 16.38 17.55 -17.99
CA LEU A 124 16.51 17.72 -19.42
C LEU A 124 17.14 16.49 -20.08
N TRP A 125 16.55 16.04 -21.19
CA TRP A 125 16.98 14.89 -21.99
C TRP A 125 16.91 13.52 -21.29
N THR A 126 16.31 13.47 -20.10
CA THR A 126 16.06 12.19 -19.42
C THR A 126 14.81 11.50 -20.00
N PRO A 127 14.74 10.16 -20.01
CA PRO A 127 13.62 9.44 -20.62
C PRO A 127 12.33 9.54 -19.78
N ARG A 128 11.21 9.86 -20.43
CA ARG A 128 9.85 9.75 -19.90
C ARG A 128 8.98 8.90 -20.80
N LEU A 129 8.02 8.18 -20.22
CA LEU A 129 6.98 7.51 -20.98
C LEU A 129 5.91 8.53 -21.38
N MET A 130 5.61 8.59 -22.67
CA MET A 130 4.50 9.35 -23.25
C MET A 130 3.51 8.37 -23.89
N PRO A 131 2.49 7.92 -23.12
CA PRO A 131 1.56 6.88 -23.58
C PRO A 131 0.85 7.19 -24.91
N ARG A 132 0.51 8.46 -25.18
CA ARG A 132 -0.11 8.88 -26.46
C ARG A 132 0.76 8.59 -27.67
N ILE A 133 2.09 8.63 -27.53
CA ILE A 133 3.02 8.24 -28.59
C ILE A 133 3.16 6.72 -28.61
N GLY A 134 3.48 6.12 -27.46
CA GLY A 134 3.62 4.68 -27.31
C GLY A 134 3.48 4.23 -25.87
N HIS A 135 2.88 3.06 -25.66
CA HIS A 135 2.71 2.48 -24.33
C HIS A 135 3.92 1.64 -23.92
N CYS A 136 4.08 1.37 -22.62
CA CYS A 136 5.06 0.40 -22.14
C CYS A 136 4.53 -1.03 -22.40
N ASP A 137 5.09 -1.71 -23.40
CA ASP A 137 4.73 -3.09 -23.73
C ASP A 137 4.93 -4.02 -22.52
N PHE A 138 3.90 -4.80 -22.18
CA PHE A 138 3.87 -5.70 -21.04
C PHE A 138 4.97 -6.76 -21.10
N GLN A 139 5.26 -7.30 -22.29
CA GLN A 139 6.23 -8.38 -22.49
C GLN A 139 7.66 -7.91 -22.80
N CYS A 140 7.95 -6.61 -22.62
CA CYS A 140 9.26 -6.01 -22.93
C CYS A 140 9.98 -5.49 -21.67
N ASN A 141 11.28 -5.79 -21.53
CA ASN A 141 12.17 -5.23 -20.50
C ASN A 141 13.52 -4.70 -21.05
N LEU A 142 13.58 -4.36 -22.35
CA LEU A 142 14.83 -3.97 -23.02
C LEU A 142 15.48 -2.70 -22.46
N CYS A 143 14.69 -1.71 -22.03
CA CYS A 143 15.21 -0.44 -21.52
C CYS A 143 16.17 -0.60 -20.32
N GLY A 144 15.91 -1.56 -19.43
CA GLY A 144 16.79 -1.88 -18.31
C GLY A 144 18.04 -2.66 -18.74
N ARG A 145 17.97 -3.45 -19.82
CA ARG A 145 19.12 -4.24 -20.32
C ARG A 145 20.19 -3.35 -20.94
N VAL A 146 19.80 -2.27 -21.62
CA VAL A 146 20.73 -1.38 -22.34
C VAL A 146 21.24 -0.21 -21.53
N CYS A 147 20.72 0.05 -20.32
CA CYS A 147 21.14 1.20 -19.51
C CYS A 147 22.57 0.98 -18.96
N PRO A 148 23.59 1.74 -19.40
CA PRO A 148 24.97 1.51 -18.97
C PRO A 148 25.20 1.97 -17.51
N SER A 149 24.58 3.09 -17.14
CA SER A 149 24.66 3.69 -15.80
C SER A 149 23.84 2.98 -14.73
N GLN A 150 23.00 2.01 -15.11
CA GLN A 150 22.00 1.38 -14.25
C GLN A 150 21.01 2.37 -13.59
N ALA A 151 20.85 3.58 -14.15
CA ALA A 151 19.76 4.48 -13.76
C ALA A 151 18.38 3.82 -13.93
N ILE A 152 18.28 2.91 -14.90
CA ILE A 152 17.18 1.96 -15.06
C ILE A 152 17.73 0.58 -14.70
N ARG A 153 17.22 -0.04 -13.63
CA ARG A 153 17.65 -1.36 -13.18
C ARG A 153 17.26 -2.44 -14.21
N ARG A 154 18.10 -3.47 -14.31
CA ARG A 154 17.77 -4.70 -15.02
C ARG A 154 16.73 -5.47 -14.22
N LEU A 155 15.49 -5.45 -14.69
CA LEU A 155 14.39 -6.22 -14.11
C LEU A 155 14.15 -7.47 -14.97
N PRO A 156 14.08 -8.68 -14.35
CA PRO A 156 13.41 -9.83 -14.95
C PRO A 156 12.02 -9.49 -15.47
N LEU A 157 11.49 -10.29 -16.40
CA LEU A 157 10.23 -9.94 -17.05
C LEU A 157 9.08 -9.98 -16.04
N GLU A 158 9.12 -10.94 -15.13
CA GLU A 158 8.18 -11.18 -14.04
C GLU A 158 8.13 -9.97 -13.10
N ASP A 159 9.31 -9.51 -12.64
CA ASP A 159 9.44 -8.31 -11.80
C ASP A 159 8.93 -7.06 -12.52
N LYS A 160 9.24 -6.93 -13.81
CA LYS A 160 8.80 -5.81 -14.63
C LYS A 160 7.28 -5.78 -14.77
N GLN A 161 6.63 -6.94 -14.92
CA GLN A 161 5.18 -7.06 -15.06
C GLN A 161 4.42 -6.65 -13.79
N GLN A 162 5.09 -6.64 -12.65
CA GLN A 162 4.54 -6.21 -11.36
C GLN A 162 5.00 -4.79 -10.96
N THR A 163 5.98 -4.22 -11.68
CA THR A 163 6.53 -2.91 -11.35
C THR A 163 5.57 -1.80 -11.73
N VAL A 164 5.13 -1.04 -10.72
CA VAL A 164 4.29 0.14 -10.90
C VAL A 164 5.15 1.33 -11.31
N ILE A 165 4.89 1.88 -12.51
CA ILE A 165 5.52 3.10 -13.02
C ILE A 165 4.56 4.31 -12.98
N GLY A 166 3.26 4.05 -12.89
CA GLY A 166 2.21 5.05 -12.81
C GLY A 166 0.86 4.43 -12.49
N LYS A 167 -0.19 5.26 -12.39
CA LYS A 167 -1.58 4.82 -12.24
C LYS A 167 -2.45 5.53 -13.27
N ALA A 168 -3.40 4.80 -13.85
CA ALA A 168 -4.39 5.37 -14.74
C ALA A 168 -5.46 6.11 -13.93
N ARG A 169 -5.86 7.30 -14.38
CA ARG A 169 -7.01 8.06 -13.86
C ARG A 169 -7.91 8.49 -15.01
N PHE A 170 -9.21 8.52 -14.76
CA PHE A 170 -10.20 8.98 -15.73
C PHE A 170 -10.55 10.45 -15.49
N ASN A 171 -10.51 11.24 -16.56
CA ASN A 171 -11.18 12.52 -16.62
C ASN A 171 -12.66 12.28 -16.98
N HIS A 172 -13.52 12.34 -15.97
CA HIS A 172 -14.96 12.07 -16.11
C HIS A 172 -15.66 13.02 -17.09
N ASN A 173 -15.12 14.23 -17.32
CA ASN A 173 -15.68 15.21 -18.25
C ASN A 173 -15.31 14.94 -19.71
N ARG A 174 -14.43 13.97 -19.98
CA ARG A 174 -14.00 13.60 -21.34
C ARG A 174 -14.32 12.15 -21.70
N CYS A 175 -14.41 11.27 -20.70
CA CYS A 175 -14.60 9.85 -20.93
C CYS A 175 -15.99 9.58 -21.50
N ILE A 176 -16.05 8.96 -22.68
CA ILE A 176 -17.29 8.76 -23.44
C ILE A 176 -18.41 8.14 -22.57
N PRO A 177 -18.18 7.06 -21.80
CA PRO A 177 -19.23 6.51 -20.94
C PRO A 177 -19.57 7.35 -19.71
N TRP A 178 -18.63 8.13 -19.17
CA TRP A 178 -18.90 9.03 -18.05
C TRP A 178 -19.72 10.24 -18.49
N VAL A 179 -19.38 10.84 -19.64
CA VAL A 179 -20.14 11.93 -20.25
C VAL A 179 -21.51 11.43 -20.69
N GLY A 180 -21.57 10.25 -21.32
CA GLY A 180 -22.83 9.58 -21.67
C GLY A 180 -23.72 9.38 -20.45
N PHE A 181 -23.18 8.89 -19.33
CA PHE A 181 -23.97 8.74 -18.09
C PHE A 181 -24.49 10.08 -17.54
N ALA A 182 -23.66 11.12 -17.54
CA ALA A 182 -24.01 12.41 -16.93
C ALA A 182 -24.93 13.28 -17.81
N GLN A 183 -24.86 13.13 -19.14
CA GLN A 183 -25.44 14.09 -20.09
C GLN A 183 -26.13 13.41 -21.30
N LEU A 184 -26.55 12.14 -21.21
CA LEU A 184 -27.16 11.42 -22.35
C LEU A 184 -28.28 12.22 -23.02
N SER A 185 -29.17 12.83 -22.24
CA SER A 185 -30.33 13.60 -22.74
C SER A 185 -29.93 14.89 -23.48
N ALA A 186 -28.72 15.40 -23.26
CA ALA A 186 -28.19 16.59 -23.91
C ALA A 186 -27.32 16.24 -25.14
N LEU A 187 -27.01 14.96 -25.35
CA LEU A 187 -26.24 14.48 -26.51
C LEU A 187 -27.22 14.02 -27.60
N GLU A 188 -26.99 14.42 -28.84
CA GLU A 188 -27.66 13.84 -30.02
C GLU A 188 -27.12 12.43 -30.34
N LYS A 189 -27.11 11.53 -29.34
CA LYS A 189 -26.55 10.17 -29.42
C LYS A 189 -27.40 9.17 -28.66
N GLU A 190 -27.39 7.90 -29.10
CA GLU A 190 -28.03 6.82 -28.36
C GLU A 190 -27.15 6.31 -27.22
N TRP A 191 -27.76 5.62 -26.25
CA TRP A 191 -27.05 4.99 -25.13
C TRP A 191 -26.00 3.96 -25.59
N LYS A 192 -26.20 3.33 -26.75
CA LYS A 192 -25.25 2.38 -27.35
C LYS A 192 -23.95 3.07 -27.79
N ASP A 193 -24.06 4.30 -28.29
CA ASP A 193 -22.92 5.07 -28.84
C ASP A 193 -21.96 5.56 -27.76
N VAL A 194 -22.40 5.57 -26.49
CA VAL A 194 -21.62 6.06 -25.35
C VAL A 194 -20.98 4.94 -24.52
N ASN A 195 -21.09 3.67 -24.93
CA ASN A 195 -20.53 2.52 -24.21
C ASN A 195 -19.14 2.09 -24.71
N CYS A 196 -18.21 3.04 -24.80
CA CYS A 196 -16.82 2.75 -25.19
C CYS A 196 -16.11 1.83 -24.18
N ALA A 197 -15.63 0.66 -24.64
CA ALA A 197 -14.98 -0.36 -23.81
C ALA A 197 -13.47 -0.55 -24.06
N VAL A 198 -12.89 0.22 -24.99
CA VAL A 198 -11.55 0.01 -25.56
C VAL A 198 -10.45 -0.12 -24.49
N CYS A 199 -10.53 0.64 -23.39
CA CYS A 199 -9.51 0.64 -22.35
C CYS A 199 -9.44 -0.66 -21.51
N GLU A 200 -10.55 -1.37 -21.31
CA GLU A 200 -10.56 -2.70 -20.68
C GLU A 200 -10.01 -3.75 -21.65
N GLU A 201 -10.46 -3.71 -22.91
CA GLU A 201 -10.10 -4.70 -23.93
C GLU A 201 -8.59 -4.79 -24.11
N VAL A 202 -7.92 -3.64 -24.25
CA VAL A 202 -6.47 -3.60 -24.49
C VAL A 202 -5.63 -3.78 -23.23
N CYS A 203 -6.22 -3.77 -22.03
CA CYS A 203 -5.43 -3.82 -20.81
C CYS A 203 -4.64 -5.14 -20.76
N PRO A 204 -3.29 -5.11 -20.72
CA PRO A 204 -2.48 -6.31 -20.87
C PRO A 204 -2.33 -7.11 -19.56
N VAL A 205 -2.79 -6.57 -18.44
CA VAL A 205 -2.76 -7.24 -17.14
C VAL A 205 -3.78 -8.40 -17.15
N PRO A 206 -3.44 -9.63 -16.70
CA PRO A 206 -4.30 -10.81 -16.85
C PRO A 206 -5.74 -10.64 -16.35
N THR A 207 -5.93 -10.03 -15.18
CA THR A 207 -7.26 -9.80 -14.59
C THR A 207 -7.91 -8.47 -14.96
N LYS A 208 -7.28 -7.71 -15.87
CA LYS A 208 -7.62 -6.35 -16.32
C LYS A 208 -7.62 -5.32 -15.17
N ALA A 209 -6.77 -4.32 -15.28
CA ALA A 209 -6.72 -3.22 -14.31
C ALA A 209 -7.85 -2.19 -14.50
N ILE A 210 -8.61 -2.27 -15.59
CA ILE A 210 -9.77 -1.42 -15.88
C ILE A 210 -10.97 -2.33 -16.05
N ARG A 211 -12.05 -2.02 -15.34
CA ARG A 211 -13.34 -2.73 -15.38
C ARG A 211 -14.47 -1.72 -15.47
N PHE A 212 -15.68 -2.22 -15.72
CA PHE A 212 -16.86 -1.39 -15.86
C PHE A 212 -17.91 -1.73 -14.81
N ASN A 213 -18.55 -0.68 -14.28
CA ASN A 213 -19.78 -0.80 -13.52
C ASN A 213 -20.96 -0.49 -14.46
N THR A 214 -21.95 -1.39 -14.51
CA THR A 214 -23.15 -1.21 -15.31
C THR A 214 -24.19 -0.41 -14.52
N TYR A 215 -24.67 0.68 -15.11
CA TYR A 215 -25.73 1.50 -14.55
C TYR A 215 -26.93 1.46 -15.47
N ALA A 216 -28.06 0.98 -14.94
CA ALA A 216 -29.32 0.95 -15.65
C ALA A 216 -30.03 2.29 -15.41
N LEU A 217 -30.30 3.05 -16.49
CA LEU A 217 -31.01 4.32 -16.43
C LEU A 217 -32.48 4.09 -16.82
N PRO A 218 -33.46 4.46 -15.97
CA PRO A 218 -34.88 4.36 -16.32
C PRO A 218 -35.20 5.34 -17.46
N ASP A 219 -35.96 4.87 -18.45
CA ASP A 219 -36.47 5.69 -19.55
C ASP A 219 -37.50 6.72 -19.05
N GLU A 220 -38.38 6.30 -18.13
CA GLU A 220 -39.36 7.11 -17.42
C GLU A 220 -39.55 6.58 -15.98
N PRO A 221 -40.01 7.40 -15.02
CA PRO A 221 -40.36 6.94 -13.68
C PRO A 221 -41.46 5.86 -13.76
N GLY A 222 -41.13 4.62 -13.40
CA GLY A 222 -42.10 3.51 -13.29
C GLY A 222 -42.14 2.53 -14.47
N GLN A 223 -41.28 2.65 -15.49
CA GLN A 223 -41.13 1.64 -16.55
C GLN A 223 -39.86 0.78 -16.37
N PRO A 224 -39.86 -0.48 -16.87
CA PRO A 224 -38.68 -1.34 -16.82
C PRO A 224 -37.53 -0.75 -17.64
N THR A 225 -36.36 -0.74 -17.02
CA THR A 225 -35.11 -0.13 -17.49
C THR A 225 -34.61 -0.77 -18.79
N LYS A 226 -34.48 0.00 -19.89
CA LYS A 226 -33.91 -0.49 -21.16
C LYS A 226 -32.53 0.08 -21.52
N ARG A 227 -32.05 1.13 -20.85
CA ARG A 227 -30.75 1.77 -21.14
C ARG A 227 -29.69 1.37 -20.13
N GLU A 228 -28.58 0.78 -20.59
CA GLU A 228 -27.44 0.43 -19.75
C GLU A 228 -26.20 1.23 -20.16
N ILE A 229 -25.58 1.93 -19.20
CA ILE A 229 -24.30 2.62 -19.41
C ILE A 229 -23.23 1.99 -18.53
N ARG A 230 -22.15 1.55 -19.16
CA ARG A 230 -20.98 0.94 -18.54
C ARG A 230 -19.96 2.02 -18.24
N ARG A 231 -19.80 2.42 -16.97
CA ARG A 231 -18.78 3.39 -16.56
C ARG A 231 -17.47 2.69 -16.18
N PRO A 232 -16.32 3.07 -16.77
CA PRO A 232 -15.06 2.47 -16.42
C PRO A 232 -14.53 2.99 -15.09
N TYR A 233 -13.88 2.11 -14.33
CA TYR A 233 -13.11 2.42 -13.14
C TYR A 233 -11.76 1.69 -13.18
N VAL A 234 -10.77 2.23 -12.46
CA VAL A 234 -9.43 1.66 -12.38
C VAL A 234 -9.29 0.89 -11.06
N ARG A 235 -8.86 -0.36 -11.18
CA ARG A 235 -8.37 -1.18 -10.07
C ARG A 235 -6.93 -0.78 -9.77
N GLU A 236 -6.76 0.13 -8.80
CA GLU A 236 -5.45 0.70 -8.49
C GLU A 236 -4.44 -0.37 -8.04
N ASP A 237 -4.87 -1.46 -7.43
CA ASP A 237 -4.04 -2.61 -7.03
C ASP A 237 -3.36 -3.32 -8.22
N LEU A 238 -4.05 -3.40 -9.35
CA LEU A 238 -3.56 -4.10 -10.56
C LEU A 238 -2.88 -3.17 -11.57
N CYS A 239 -3.16 -1.87 -11.52
CA CYS A 239 -2.67 -0.93 -12.51
C CYS A 239 -1.16 -0.71 -12.36
N ILE A 240 -0.38 -1.13 -13.36
CA ILE A 240 1.08 -0.89 -13.39
C ILE A 240 1.46 0.45 -14.04
N GLY A 241 0.51 1.14 -14.66
CA GLY A 241 0.77 2.42 -15.35
C GLY A 241 1.43 2.27 -16.71
N CYS A 242 1.16 1.19 -17.44
CA CYS A 242 1.79 0.97 -18.76
C CYS A 242 1.35 1.97 -19.85
N GLY A 243 0.25 2.68 -19.66
CA GLY A 243 -0.22 3.68 -20.62
C GLY A 243 -0.99 3.13 -21.83
N TYR A 244 -1.24 1.83 -21.92
CA TYR A 244 -1.91 1.29 -23.10
C TYR A 244 -3.34 1.84 -23.27
N CYS A 245 -4.09 1.95 -22.18
CA CYS A 245 -5.42 2.57 -22.18
C CYS A 245 -5.42 4.03 -22.68
N GLU A 246 -4.39 4.81 -22.34
CA GLU A 246 -4.24 6.19 -22.78
C GLU A 246 -3.90 6.29 -24.28
N LYS A 247 -3.03 5.38 -24.77
CA LYS A 247 -2.64 5.31 -26.18
C LYS A 247 -3.84 5.10 -27.09
N VAL A 248 -4.71 4.15 -26.74
CA VAL A 248 -5.84 3.73 -27.59
C VAL A 248 -7.11 4.52 -27.34
N CYS A 249 -7.09 5.45 -26.38
CA CYS A 249 -8.27 6.25 -26.05
C CYS A 249 -8.73 7.05 -27.29
N PRO A 250 -9.97 6.82 -27.80
CA PRO A 250 -10.45 7.40 -29.05
C PRO A 250 -10.79 8.89 -28.94
N VAL A 251 -10.75 9.46 -27.74
CA VAL A 251 -11.01 10.88 -27.52
C VAL A 251 -9.91 11.72 -28.17
N LEU A 252 -10.33 12.68 -29.00
CA LEU A 252 -9.44 13.61 -29.71
C LEU A 252 -8.76 14.58 -28.73
N GLY A 253 -7.50 14.94 -29.03
CA GLY A 253 -6.68 15.76 -28.15
C GLY A 253 -6.20 14.99 -26.92
N GLN A 254 -6.38 15.57 -25.73
CA GLN A 254 -6.08 14.90 -24.47
C GLN A 254 -7.00 13.69 -24.27
N SER A 255 -6.42 12.55 -23.91
CA SER A 255 -7.17 11.33 -23.63
C SER A 255 -8.09 11.52 -22.42
N ALA A 256 -9.15 10.73 -22.38
CA ALA A 256 -10.03 10.67 -21.23
C ALA A 256 -9.46 9.82 -20.08
N VAL A 257 -8.53 8.93 -20.38
CA VAL A 257 -7.74 8.19 -19.38
C VAL A 257 -6.30 8.63 -19.52
N ILE A 258 -5.73 9.11 -18.42
CA ILE A 258 -4.34 9.58 -18.35
C ILE A 258 -3.59 8.73 -17.34
N VAL A 259 -2.31 8.47 -17.61
CA VAL A 259 -1.43 7.80 -16.66
C VAL A 259 -0.54 8.83 -15.99
N GLU A 260 -0.63 8.88 -14.67
CA GLU A 260 0.17 9.77 -13.83
C GLU A 260 1.27 8.96 -13.15
N GLY A 261 2.49 9.50 -13.07
CA GLY A 261 3.58 8.83 -12.35
C GLY A 261 3.26 8.73 -10.86
N CYS A 262 3.74 7.70 -10.18
CA CYS A 262 3.55 7.58 -8.73
C CYS A 262 4.56 8.46 -7.98
N LYS A 263 4.08 9.37 -7.10
CA LYS A 263 4.95 10.09 -6.15
C LYS A 263 5.42 9.09 -5.09
N GLY A 264 6.66 8.65 -5.24
CA GLY A 264 7.19 7.56 -4.44
C GLY A 264 6.69 6.22 -4.97
N LYS A 265 7.61 5.35 -5.36
CA LYS A 265 7.27 3.94 -5.52
C LYS A 265 6.66 3.48 -4.21
N VAL A 266 5.43 2.95 -4.25
CA VAL A 266 5.10 1.85 -3.35
C VAL A 266 6.01 0.72 -3.82
N GLU A 267 7.23 0.69 -3.28
CA GLU A 267 8.05 -0.51 -3.33
C GLU A 267 7.28 -1.52 -2.51
N PHE A 268 6.58 -2.45 -3.17
CA PHE A 268 6.32 -3.72 -2.51
C PHE A 268 7.70 -4.27 -2.18
N PRO A 269 8.05 -4.43 -0.89
CA PRO A 269 9.35 -4.96 -0.53
C PRO A 269 9.49 -6.30 -1.27
N LYS A 270 10.56 -6.39 -2.07
CA LYS A 270 11.01 -7.66 -2.64
C LYS A 270 11.00 -8.68 -1.52
N VAL A 271 10.23 -9.74 -1.70
CA VAL A 271 10.18 -10.96 -0.86
C VAL A 271 10.54 -10.65 0.59
N SER A 272 9.54 -10.31 1.40
CA SER A 272 9.68 -10.45 2.85
C SER A 272 10.44 -11.74 3.13
N LYS A 273 11.52 -11.67 3.93
CA LYS A 273 12.25 -12.84 4.45
C LYS A 273 11.37 -13.80 5.26
N ILE A 274 10.05 -13.62 5.24
CA ILE A 274 9.05 -14.48 5.86
C ILE A 274 9.23 -15.95 5.48
N ALA A 275 9.68 -16.26 4.26
CA ALA A 275 9.97 -17.64 3.85
C ALA A 275 11.14 -18.26 4.66
N GLU A 276 12.10 -17.46 5.14
CA GLU A 276 13.21 -17.89 6.01
C GLU A 276 12.72 -18.19 7.45
N LEU A 277 11.54 -17.70 7.83
CA LEU A 277 10.94 -17.97 9.15
C LEU A 277 10.34 -19.38 9.26
N PHE A 278 10.22 -20.11 8.15
CA PHE A 278 9.73 -21.49 8.12
C PHE A 278 10.90 -22.47 8.19
N PRO A 279 11.13 -23.16 9.33
CA PRO A 279 12.16 -24.18 9.42
C PRO A 279 11.94 -25.31 8.41
N ALA A 280 13.01 -25.93 7.92
CA ALA A 280 12.89 -27.10 7.04
C ALA A 280 12.38 -28.33 7.82
N GLU A 281 12.84 -28.48 9.06
CA GLU A 281 12.52 -29.58 9.96
C GLU A 281 12.33 -29.05 11.39
N ILE A 282 11.33 -29.58 12.10
CA ILE A 282 10.95 -29.24 13.48
C ILE A 282 10.73 -30.55 14.24
N GLY A 283 11.78 -31.09 14.87
CA GLY A 283 11.70 -32.40 15.51
C GLY A 283 11.25 -33.48 14.50
N PRO A 284 10.15 -34.22 14.74
CA PRO A 284 9.64 -35.21 13.78
C PRO A 284 8.93 -34.59 12.56
N TRP A 285 8.66 -33.28 12.54
CA TRP A 285 7.88 -32.60 11.52
C TRP A 285 8.76 -32.07 10.38
N LYS A 286 8.46 -32.48 9.14
CA LYS A 286 9.20 -32.07 7.94
C LYS A 286 8.31 -31.26 7.00
N ARG A 287 8.83 -30.13 6.52
CA ARG A 287 8.11 -29.23 5.61
C ARG A 287 7.87 -29.91 4.25
N LYS A 288 6.61 -29.98 3.80
CA LYS A 288 6.22 -30.67 2.54
C LYS A 288 6.52 -29.86 1.29
N SER A 289 6.43 -28.53 1.37
CA SER A 289 6.64 -27.63 0.23
C SER A 289 7.33 -26.34 0.64
N GLU A 290 7.79 -25.57 -0.35
CA GLU A 290 8.21 -24.20 -0.09
C GLU A 290 7.03 -23.37 0.46
N PRO A 291 7.30 -22.39 1.35
CA PRO A 291 6.26 -21.52 1.88
C PRO A 291 5.58 -20.74 0.76
N LYS A 292 4.25 -20.79 0.71
CA LYS A 292 3.46 -20.00 -0.25
C LYS A 292 3.20 -18.64 0.35
N VAL A 293 3.51 -17.58 -0.40
CA VAL A 293 3.41 -16.18 0.07
C VAL A 293 2.35 -15.44 -0.74
N HIS A 294 1.49 -14.73 -0.03
CA HIS A 294 0.34 -13.99 -0.52
C HIS A 294 0.45 -12.53 -0.10
N PHE A 295 0.62 -11.63 -1.08
CA PHE A 295 0.88 -10.21 -0.82
C PHE A 295 -0.37 -9.35 -0.96
N GLY A 296 -0.56 -8.43 -0.02
CA GLY A 296 -1.60 -7.42 -0.04
C GLY A 296 -3.03 -7.97 -0.08
N ALA A 297 -4.00 -7.08 -0.29
CA ALA A 297 -5.42 -7.43 -0.24
C ALA A 297 -5.78 -8.61 -1.15
N LYS A 298 -5.33 -8.60 -2.41
CA LYS A 298 -5.63 -9.66 -3.36
C LYS A 298 -5.05 -11.01 -2.95
N GLY A 299 -3.79 -11.06 -2.51
CA GLY A 299 -3.20 -12.29 -1.98
C GLY A 299 -3.97 -12.81 -0.78
N LEU A 300 -4.44 -11.92 0.09
CA LEU A 300 -5.24 -12.32 1.24
C LEU A 300 -6.59 -12.93 0.84
N PHE A 301 -7.28 -12.38 -0.16
CA PHE A 301 -8.51 -12.97 -0.71
C PHE A 301 -8.26 -14.31 -1.44
N GLU A 302 -7.09 -14.48 -2.06
CA GLU A 302 -6.69 -15.77 -2.66
C GLU A 302 -6.39 -16.82 -1.58
N TYR A 303 -5.84 -16.39 -0.44
CA TYR A 303 -5.55 -17.26 0.70
C TYR A 303 -6.80 -17.61 1.51
N ILE A 304 -7.67 -16.62 1.76
CA ILE A 304 -8.94 -16.77 2.51
C ILE A 304 -10.08 -16.46 1.56
N ASN A 305 -10.74 -17.52 1.09
CA ASN A 305 -11.87 -17.44 0.18
C ASN A 305 -13.10 -16.82 0.88
N GLY A 306 -13.22 -15.49 0.81
CA GLY A 306 -14.27 -14.70 1.46
C GLY A 306 -13.94 -14.41 2.94
N GLY A 307 -14.18 -13.17 3.39
CA GLY A 307 -13.90 -12.76 4.77
C GLY A 307 -12.50 -12.21 5.02
N ALA A 308 -11.80 -11.74 3.98
CA ALA A 308 -10.55 -11.01 4.13
C ALA A 308 -10.76 -9.56 4.61
N GLU A 309 -11.95 -8.99 4.37
CA GLU A 309 -12.30 -7.60 4.63
C GLU A 309 -12.01 -7.16 6.08
N PRO A 310 -12.33 -7.94 7.14
CA PRO A 310 -12.01 -7.56 8.52
C PRO A 310 -10.51 -7.44 8.77
N TYR A 311 -9.69 -8.26 8.11
CA TYR A 311 -8.23 -8.22 8.26
C TYR A 311 -7.61 -7.04 7.50
N LEU A 312 -8.24 -6.60 6.41
CA LEU A 312 -7.84 -5.41 5.65
C LEU A 312 -8.19 -4.10 6.33
N THR A 313 -8.97 -4.14 7.43
CA THR A 313 -9.15 -2.96 8.30
C THR A 313 -7.91 -2.63 9.11
N TYR A 314 -6.96 -3.57 9.18
CA TYR A 314 -5.63 -3.42 9.77
C TYR A 314 -4.57 -3.19 8.68
N THR A 315 -3.37 -2.77 9.06
CA THR A 315 -2.23 -2.54 8.16
C THR A 315 -1.58 -3.83 7.65
N PHE A 316 -2.38 -4.71 7.03
CA PHE A 316 -1.94 -5.99 6.48
C PHE A 316 -0.93 -5.81 5.35
N LYS A 317 0.21 -6.53 5.42
CA LYS A 317 1.21 -6.56 4.34
C LYS A 317 1.13 -7.84 3.52
N LEU A 318 1.19 -8.99 4.19
CA LEU A 318 1.25 -10.29 3.53
C LEU A 318 0.97 -11.44 4.51
N ALA A 319 0.60 -12.59 3.95
CA ALA A 319 0.45 -13.85 4.64
C ALA A 319 1.30 -14.92 3.95
N ALA A 320 1.94 -15.79 4.71
CA ALA A 320 2.71 -16.92 4.22
C ALA A 320 2.36 -18.19 4.97
N TRP A 321 2.39 -19.34 4.31
CA TRP A 321 2.09 -20.61 4.97
C TRP A 321 2.86 -21.79 4.39
N ALA A 322 3.06 -22.81 5.22
CA ALA A 322 3.65 -24.10 4.81
C ALA A 322 3.05 -25.26 5.61
N ASP A 323 2.88 -26.40 4.94
CA ASP A 323 2.41 -27.64 5.57
C ASP A 323 3.60 -28.51 5.98
N TYR A 324 3.50 -29.11 7.17
CA TYR A 324 4.48 -30.02 7.76
C TYR A 324 3.85 -31.39 7.97
N ALA A 325 4.56 -32.45 7.58
CA ALA A 325 4.16 -33.82 7.83
C ALA A 325 5.01 -34.43 8.94
N ASN A 326 4.38 -35.22 9.81
CA ASN A 326 5.11 -35.93 10.86
C ASN A 326 5.80 -37.18 10.26
N SER A 327 7.10 -37.33 10.50
CA SER A 327 7.91 -38.45 9.98
C SER A 327 7.56 -39.78 10.65
N GLN A 328 7.02 -39.76 11.87
CA GLN A 328 6.59 -40.96 12.61
C GLN A 328 5.14 -41.34 12.28
N GLN A 329 4.32 -40.38 11.86
CA GLN A 329 2.94 -40.57 11.41
C GLN A 329 2.66 -39.70 10.18
N PRO A 330 2.97 -40.17 8.95
CA PRO A 330 2.86 -39.35 7.74
C PRO A 330 1.45 -38.83 7.41
N SER A 331 0.41 -39.41 8.01
CA SER A 331 -0.98 -38.95 7.95
C SER A 331 -1.25 -37.71 8.80
N ALA A 332 -0.38 -37.39 9.77
CA ALA A 332 -0.48 -36.18 10.57
C ALA A 332 0.14 -34.99 9.82
N ILE A 333 -0.70 -34.04 9.40
CA ILE A 333 -0.30 -32.82 8.70
C ILE A 333 -0.71 -31.61 9.53
N CYS A 334 0.23 -30.70 9.73
CA CYS A 334 0.01 -29.44 10.43
C CYS A 334 0.45 -28.27 9.55
N ARG A 335 -0.34 -27.21 9.50
CA ARG A 335 -0.06 -25.97 8.79
C ARG A 335 0.48 -24.92 9.75
N LEU A 336 1.59 -24.30 9.36
CA LEU A 336 2.10 -23.09 9.99
C LEU A 336 1.74 -21.91 9.10
N ASP A 337 1.07 -20.92 9.67
CA ASP A 337 0.69 -19.67 9.00
C ASP A 337 1.38 -18.48 9.68
N PHE A 338 1.92 -17.58 8.88
CA PHE A 338 2.53 -16.33 9.30
C PHE A 338 1.87 -15.16 8.60
N TRP A 339 1.52 -14.13 9.36
CA TRP A 339 0.91 -12.91 8.86
C TRP A 339 1.72 -11.72 9.35
N GLU A 340 2.09 -10.84 8.43
CA GLU A 340 2.89 -9.64 8.75
C GLU A 340 2.06 -8.37 8.55
N PHE A 341 2.11 -7.50 9.55
CA PHE A 341 1.46 -6.19 9.56
C PHE A 341 2.48 -5.05 9.57
N GLU A 342 2.06 -3.82 9.27
CA GLU A 342 2.91 -2.65 9.40
C GLU A 342 3.12 -2.25 10.84
N LYS A 343 2.04 -2.30 11.64
CA LYS A 343 2.03 -1.97 13.07
C LYS A 343 1.91 -3.23 13.92
N THR A 344 2.57 -3.18 15.08
CA THR A 344 2.53 -4.21 16.10
C THR A 344 1.14 -4.33 16.76
N ASP A 345 0.47 -3.19 16.99
CA ASP A 345 -0.89 -3.13 17.57
C ASP A 345 -1.93 -3.79 16.66
N ASP A 346 -1.76 -3.68 15.35
CA ASP A 346 -2.64 -4.27 14.35
C ASP A 346 -2.54 -5.80 14.34
N ALA A 347 -1.32 -6.33 14.49
CA ALA A 347 -1.11 -7.76 14.67
C ALA A 347 -1.75 -8.27 15.97
N PHE A 348 -1.71 -7.47 17.03
CA PHE A 348 -2.43 -7.75 18.28
C PHE A 348 -3.96 -7.73 18.07
N GLY A 349 -4.48 -6.79 17.28
CA GLY A 349 -5.91 -6.73 16.92
C GLY A 349 -6.40 -7.99 16.23
N VAL A 350 -5.67 -8.45 15.22
CA VAL A 350 -5.99 -9.71 14.53
C VAL A 350 -5.86 -10.92 15.45
N TRP A 351 -4.83 -10.97 16.29
CA TRP A 351 -4.68 -12.03 17.28
C TRP A 351 -5.86 -12.06 18.26
N THR A 352 -6.24 -10.93 18.86
CA THR A 352 -7.39 -10.89 19.77
C THR A 352 -8.69 -11.27 19.09
N LYS A 353 -8.87 -10.91 17.81
CA LYS A 353 -10.04 -11.31 17.01
C LYS A 353 -10.18 -12.82 16.90
N ASP A 354 -9.11 -13.52 16.55
CA ASP A 354 -9.16 -14.95 16.18
C ASP A 354 -8.77 -15.92 17.30
N ALA A 355 -7.96 -15.49 18.26
CA ALA A 355 -7.41 -16.36 19.28
C ALA A 355 -8.49 -16.86 20.26
N ALA A 356 -8.61 -18.19 20.36
CA ALA A 356 -9.51 -18.89 21.27
C ALA A 356 -8.74 -19.80 22.23
N GLY A 357 -9.41 -20.23 23.30
CA GLY A 357 -8.86 -21.18 24.28
C GLY A 357 -8.01 -20.55 25.39
N GLU A 358 -7.15 -21.37 25.98
CA GLU A 358 -6.39 -21.03 27.18
C GLU A 358 -5.06 -20.35 26.85
N GLU A 359 -4.71 -19.34 27.65
CA GLU A 359 -3.47 -18.58 27.48
C GLU A 359 -2.22 -19.43 27.82
N GLN A 360 -1.26 -19.42 26.90
CA GLN A 360 -0.02 -20.18 27.00
C GLN A 360 1.13 -19.27 27.44
N LYS A 361 1.59 -19.43 28.68
CA LYS A 361 2.69 -18.64 29.23
C LYS A 361 4.03 -19.05 28.62
N GLY A 362 4.87 -18.07 28.30
CA GLY A 362 6.23 -18.31 27.78
C GLY A 362 6.31 -18.60 26.27
N LEU A 363 5.22 -18.38 25.53
CA LEU A 363 5.18 -18.54 24.08
C LEU A 363 4.75 -17.25 23.39
N GLY A 364 5.66 -16.69 22.58
CA GLY A 364 5.46 -15.38 21.93
C GLY A 364 5.37 -14.24 22.93
N ASP A 365 4.76 -13.13 22.51
CA ASP A 365 4.35 -12.07 23.43
C ASP A 365 3.04 -12.46 24.14
N ARG A 366 2.10 -13.04 23.38
CA ARG A 366 0.94 -13.77 23.90
C ARG A 366 0.59 -14.93 22.96
N ALA A 367 0.07 -16.02 23.53
CA ALA A 367 -0.44 -17.13 22.77
C ALA A 367 -1.67 -17.76 23.44
N ARG A 368 -2.57 -18.33 22.64
CA ARG A 368 -3.69 -19.16 23.13
C ARG A 368 -3.76 -20.46 22.38
N LEU A 369 -4.15 -21.51 23.11
CA LEU A 369 -4.31 -22.87 22.61
C LEU A 369 -5.76 -23.31 22.87
N PHE A 370 -6.44 -23.73 21.82
CA PHE A 370 -7.74 -24.37 21.91
C PHE A 370 -7.65 -25.75 21.28
N GLU A 371 -7.79 -26.79 22.10
CA GLU A 371 -7.52 -28.18 21.70
C GLU A 371 -6.10 -28.31 21.13
N ASN A 372 -5.96 -28.38 19.81
CA ASN A 372 -4.68 -28.44 19.09
C ASN A 372 -4.48 -27.28 18.10
N TYR A 373 -5.34 -26.25 18.13
CA TYR A 373 -5.17 -25.00 17.37
C TYR A 373 -4.47 -23.97 18.23
N LEU A 374 -3.41 -23.37 17.70
CA LEU A 374 -2.65 -22.36 18.41
C LEU A 374 -2.64 -21.03 17.64
N TRP A 375 -2.89 -19.94 18.36
CA TRP A 375 -2.71 -18.57 17.88
C TRP A 375 -1.68 -17.85 18.74
N MET A 376 -0.66 -17.29 18.11
CA MET A 376 0.43 -16.58 18.75
C MET A 376 0.60 -15.20 18.12
N TRP A 377 0.86 -14.22 18.98
CA TRP A 377 1.25 -12.88 18.59
C TRP A 377 2.69 -12.63 19.03
N ARG A 378 3.50 -12.10 18.11
CA ARG A 378 4.88 -11.69 18.36
C ARG A 378 5.20 -10.47 17.51
N ASP A 379 5.40 -9.32 18.13
CA ASP A 379 5.64 -8.06 17.44
C ASP A 379 4.61 -7.81 16.31
N ARG A 380 5.06 -7.56 15.07
CA ARG A 380 4.17 -7.34 13.92
C ARG A 380 3.66 -8.63 13.27
N TYR A 381 3.91 -9.78 13.89
CA TYR A 381 3.56 -11.09 13.38
C TYR A 381 2.39 -11.70 14.15
N PHE A 382 1.38 -12.12 13.38
CA PHE A 382 0.35 -13.03 13.85
C PHE A 382 0.63 -14.42 13.26
N ILE A 383 0.71 -15.41 14.13
CA ILE A 383 1.17 -16.76 13.80
C ILE A 383 0.09 -17.74 14.22
N ARG A 384 -0.26 -18.66 13.33
CA ARG A 384 -1.24 -19.70 13.59
C ARG A 384 -0.66 -21.07 13.29
N VAL A 385 -0.92 -22.02 14.17
CA VAL A 385 -0.61 -23.44 13.93
C VAL A 385 -1.95 -24.17 13.87
N GLU A 386 -2.24 -24.72 12.69
CA GLU A 386 -3.53 -25.30 12.35
C GLU A 386 -3.34 -26.78 11.96
N PRO A 387 -3.90 -27.75 12.71
CA PRO A 387 -3.90 -29.14 12.29
C PRO A 387 -4.79 -29.32 11.05
N LYS A 388 -4.30 -30.05 10.04
CA LYS A 388 -5.04 -30.31 8.79
C LYS A 388 -5.56 -31.74 8.70
N GLU A 389 -4.69 -32.71 8.98
CA GLU A 389 -5.01 -34.13 8.86
C GLU A 389 -4.32 -34.91 9.99
N GLY A 390 -4.88 -36.05 10.37
CA GLY A 390 -4.32 -36.97 11.37
C GLY A 390 -4.41 -36.49 12.82
N ASP A 391 -3.79 -37.27 13.72
CA ASP A 391 -3.77 -37.01 15.16
C ASP A 391 -2.62 -36.06 15.51
N VAL A 392 -2.89 -34.76 15.46
CA VAL A 392 -1.94 -33.71 15.87
C VAL A 392 -2.19 -33.36 17.33
N LYS A 393 -1.23 -33.65 18.21
CA LYS A 393 -1.38 -33.39 19.64
C LYS A 393 -1.15 -31.92 19.98
N PRO A 394 -1.72 -31.40 21.07
CA PRO A 394 -1.49 -30.01 21.49
C PRO A 394 0.00 -29.69 21.72
N ALA A 395 0.77 -30.66 22.23
CA ALA A 395 2.21 -30.55 22.41
C ALA A 395 2.98 -30.36 21.09
N ASP A 396 2.52 -30.96 19.99
CA ASP A 396 3.11 -30.78 18.68
C ASP A 396 2.90 -29.36 18.15
N ALA A 397 1.69 -28.82 18.31
CA ALA A 397 1.37 -27.45 17.92
C ALA A 397 2.23 -26.43 18.69
N LEU A 398 2.45 -26.65 19.99
CA LEU A 398 3.35 -25.85 20.82
C LEU A 398 4.81 -25.94 20.34
N ALA A 399 5.30 -27.14 20.01
CA ALA A 399 6.66 -27.33 19.53
C ALA A 399 6.90 -26.63 18.17
N ILE A 400 5.94 -26.73 17.25
CA ILE A 400 5.97 -26.04 15.95
C ILE A 400 6.03 -24.52 16.14
N ALA A 401 5.19 -23.99 17.04
CA ALA A 401 5.19 -22.56 17.33
C ALA A 401 6.48 -22.07 18.00
N GLN A 402 7.05 -22.85 18.93
CA GLN A 402 8.35 -22.53 19.55
C GLN A 402 9.47 -22.48 18.52
N ALA A 403 9.51 -23.44 17.58
CA ALA A 403 10.50 -23.45 16.51
C ALA A 403 10.34 -22.27 15.55
N ALA A 404 9.09 -21.88 15.25
CA ALA A 404 8.78 -20.69 14.47
C ALA A 404 9.23 -19.41 15.19
N LEU A 405 8.96 -19.30 16.50
CA LEU A 405 9.36 -18.18 17.34
C LEU A 405 10.88 -18.00 17.39
N ALA A 406 11.65 -19.09 17.45
CA ALA A 406 13.11 -19.06 17.47
C ALA A 406 13.73 -18.44 16.19
N LYS A 407 12.99 -18.36 15.08
CA LYS A 407 13.42 -17.67 13.85
C LYS A 407 13.14 -16.17 13.85
N ILE A 408 12.31 -15.69 14.77
CA ILE A 408 11.91 -14.29 14.82
C ILE A 408 12.90 -13.51 15.68
N SER A 409 13.75 -12.73 15.03
CA SER A 409 14.66 -11.79 15.70
C SER A 409 13.96 -10.45 15.93
N ALA A 410 12.99 -10.41 16.84
CA ALA A 410 12.30 -9.19 17.26
C ALA A 410 12.23 -9.09 18.78
N PRO A 411 12.35 -7.90 19.40
CA PRO A 411 12.14 -7.71 20.83
C PRO A 411 10.68 -8.02 21.21
N PRO A 412 10.38 -8.34 22.48
CA PRO A 412 9.01 -8.51 22.93
C PRO A 412 8.21 -7.22 22.75
N ALA A 413 7.03 -7.33 22.14
CA ALA A 413 6.14 -6.19 22.00
C ALA A 413 5.27 -5.98 23.24
N GLN A 414 4.94 -4.71 23.47
CA GLN A 414 3.94 -4.33 24.47
C GLN A 414 2.56 -4.30 23.82
N PRO A 415 1.50 -4.69 24.56
CA PRO A 415 0.13 -4.57 24.07
C PRO A 415 -0.24 -3.09 23.85
N PRO A 416 -1.26 -2.81 23.03
CA PRO A 416 -1.69 -1.45 22.73
C PRO A 416 -1.97 -0.64 24.01
N ALA A 417 -1.54 0.62 24.03
CA ALA A 417 -1.61 1.47 25.22
C ALA A 417 -3.02 1.62 25.81
N ILE A 418 -4.06 1.59 24.96
CA ILE A 418 -5.47 1.69 25.37
C ILE A 418 -5.89 0.57 26.34
N LEU A 419 -5.24 -0.60 26.31
CA LEU A 419 -5.56 -1.70 27.22
C LEU A 419 -5.21 -1.37 28.68
N ALA A 420 -4.23 -0.51 28.93
CA ALA A 420 -3.88 -0.08 30.29
C ALA A 420 -5.00 0.74 30.96
N THR A 421 -5.95 1.25 30.17
CA THR A 421 -7.09 2.03 30.63
C THR A 421 -8.28 1.15 31.05
N LEU A 422 -8.25 -0.16 30.75
CA LEU A 422 -9.30 -1.10 31.16
C LEU A 422 -9.23 -1.35 32.68
N PRO A 423 -10.37 -1.25 33.39
CA PRO A 423 -10.43 -1.63 34.80
C PRO A 423 -10.03 -3.11 35.00
N PRO A 424 -9.12 -3.42 35.95
CA PRO A 424 -8.69 -4.81 36.16
C PRO A 424 -9.75 -5.66 36.87
N ASP A 425 -10.61 -5.04 37.69
CA ASP A 425 -11.62 -5.75 38.47
C ASP A 425 -12.74 -6.30 37.57
N GLY A 426 -12.96 -7.61 37.63
CA GLY A 426 -14.03 -8.29 36.88
C GLY A 426 -13.75 -8.45 35.39
N LEU A 427 -12.61 -7.98 34.88
CA LEU A 427 -12.21 -8.15 33.48
C LEU A 427 -12.02 -9.63 33.14
N VAL A 428 -12.65 -10.09 32.07
CA VAL A 428 -12.42 -11.42 31.48
C VAL A 428 -11.31 -11.29 30.43
N PRO A 429 -10.06 -11.72 30.67
CA PRO A 429 -8.96 -11.43 29.73
C PRO A 429 -9.11 -12.09 28.36
N SER A 430 -9.85 -13.21 28.30
CA SER A 430 -10.11 -13.95 27.05
C SER A 430 -11.04 -13.21 26.08
N SER A 431 -11.88 -12.30 26.57
CA SER A 431 -12.89 -11.58 25.79
C SER A 431 -12.38 -10.29 25.13
N ILE A 432 -11.16 -9.86 25.43
CA ILE A 432 -10.58 -8.64 24.87
C ILE A 432 -10.52 -8.74 23.34
N LYS A 433 -11.04 -7.73 22.65
CA LYS A 433 -10.97 -7.54 21.19
C LYS A 433 -10.50 -6.11 20.89
N PHE A 434 -9.40 -5.96 20.15
CA PHE A 434 -8.86 -4.66 19.73
C PHE A 434 -9.10 -4.44 18.23
N PHE A 435 -9.55 -3.25 17.83
CA PHE A 435 -9.87 -2.91 16.43
C PHE A 435 -9.92 -1.40 16.17
N HIS A 436 -9.95 -1.00 14.90
CA HIS A 436 -10.02 0.43 14.50
C HIS A 436 -11.33 0.81 13.79
N GLN A 437 -11.89 -0.09 12.97
CA GLN A 437 -13.01 0.22 12.08
C GLN A 437 -14.29 -0.53 12.48
N LYS A 438 -15.44 0.04 12.09
CA LYS A 438 -16.78 -0.52 12.35
C LYS A 438 -16.94 -1.97 11.88
N LEU A 439 -16.31 -2.34 10.76
CA LEU A 439 -16.46 -3.69 10.20
C LEU A 439 -16.04 -4.80 11.18
N VAL A 440 -15.03 -4.56 12.03
CA VAL A 440 -14.65 -5.53 13.07
C VAL A 440 -15.64 -5.48 14.23
N MET A 441 -16.09 -4.29 14.61
CA MET A 441 -17.13 -4.09 15.65
C MET A 441 -18.43 -4.83 15.31
N ASP A 442 -18.83 -4.86 14.03
CA ASP A 442 -20.06 -5.54 13.59
C ASP A 442 -20.02 -7.06 13.78
N ASN A 443 -18.81 -7.63 13.92
CA ASN A 443 -18.60 -9.02 14.27
C ASN A 443 -18.56 -9.26 15.79
N ILE A 444 -18.81 -8.23 16.61
CA ILE A 444 -18.82 -8.30 18.07
C ILE A 444 -20.24 -8.01 18.56
N TYR A 445 -20.76 -8.90 19.39
CA TYR A 445 -22.12 -8.78 19.92
C TYR A 445 -22.17 -7.80 21.10
N LEU A 446 -22.37 -6.52 20.80
CA LEU A 446 -22.44 -5.44 21.80
C LEU A 446 -23.86 -5.18 22.32
N ALA A 447 -24.85 -5.15 21.44
CA ALA A 447 -26.21 -4.76 21.75
C ALA A 447 -27.23 -5.67 21.06
N ASP A 448 -28.44 -5.74 21.63
CA ASP A 448 -29.53 -6.57 21.12
C ASP A 448 -30.10 -6.01 19.80
N ARG A 449 -29.90 -4.70 19.53
CA ARG A 449 -30.25 -4.03 18.27
C ARG A 449 -28.98 -3.70 17.47
N PRO A 450 -28.95 -3.94 16.14
CA PRO A 450 -27.77 -3.66 15.32
C PRO A 450 -27.51 -2.15 15.23
N ILE A 451 -26.23 -1.78 15.26
CA ILE A 451 -25.77 -0.40 15.05
C ILE A 451 -25.42 -0.28 13.56
N GLU A 452 -26.40 0.06 12.72
CA GLU A 452 -26.23 0.06 11.25
C GLU A 452 -25.25 1.13 10.76
N GLN A 453 -25.31 2.34 11.35
CA GLN A 453 -24.46 3.47 10.96
C GLN A 453 -23.17 3.52 11.79
N ASN A 454 -22.10 4.11 11.25
CA ASN A 454 -20.86 4.35 11.99
C ASN A 454 -21.01 5.52 12.99
N VAL A 455 -21.90 5.35 13.97
CA VAL A 455 -22.23 6.38 14.99
C VAL A 455 -21.04 6.75 15.87
N PHE A 456 -20.09 5.83 16.03
CA PHE A 456 -18.84 6.07 16.74
C PHE A 456 -17.76 6.73 15.87
N GLY A 457 -17.97 6.92 14.56
CA GLY A 457 -16.95 7.54 13.70
C GLY A 457 -15.63 6.75 13.62
N LEU A 458 -15.70 5.43 13.78
CA LEU A 458 -14.55 4.53 13.74
C LEU A 458 -13.83 4.59 12.38
N SER A 459 -12.50 4.69 12.40
CA SER A 459 -11.64 4.80 11.23
C SER A 459 -10.24 4.22 11.51
N GLU A 460 -9.36 4.16 10.51
CA GLU A 460 -7.96 3.74 10.66
C GLU A 460 -7.13 4.56 11.69
N LYS A 461 -7.69 5.67 12.19
CA LYS A 461 -7.05 6.56 13.15
C LYS A 461 -7.60 6.42 14.57
N THR A 462 -8.60 5.57 14.80
CA THR A 462 -9.21 5.36 16.11
C THR A 462 -8.79 4.02 16.67
N ASP A 463 -8.46 3.98 17.95
CA ASP A 463 -8.13 2.73 18.64
C ASP A 463 -9.32 2.34 19.52
N ALA A 464 -9.91 1.18 19.29
CA ALA A 464 -11.06 0.69 20.04
C ALA A 464 -10.74 -0.66 20.68
N VAL A 465 -11.23 -0.85 21.90
CA VAL A 465 -11.14 -2.12 22.62
C VAL A 465 -12.48 -2.47 23.24
N VAL A 466 -12.90 -3.71 23.07
CA VAL A 466 -14.05 -4.29 23.76
C VAL A 466 -13.56 -5.38 24.70
N ALA A 467 -14.09 -5.43 25.91
CA ALA A 467 -13.87 -6.55 26.81
C ALA A 467 -15.13 -6.80 27.66
N ASP A 468 -15.38 -8.07 27.97
CA ASP A 468 -16.45 -8.50 28.87
C ASP A 468 -16.01 -8.43 30.33
N TYR A 469 -16.95 -8.01 31.18
CA TYR A 469 -16.79 -7.93 32.62
C TYR A 469 -17.79 -8.84 33.31
N GLU A 470 -17.32 -9.68 34.23
CA GLU A 470 -18.13 -10.63 34.99
C GLU A 470 -18.09 -10.29 36.48
N PHE A 471 -19.27 -10.02 37.05
CA PHE A 471 -19.47 -9.82 38.49
C PHE A 471 -20.57 -10.77 38.96
N LYS A 472 -20.18 -11.89 39.56
CA LYS A 472 -21.13 -12.91 40.04
C LYS A 472 -22.11 -12.29 41.04
N PRO A 473 -23.43 -12.63 40.99
CA PRO A 473 -24.04 -13.71 40.21
C PRO A 473 -24.51 -13.32 38.79
N HIS A 474 -24.17 -12.13 38.31
CA HIS A 474 -24.69 -11.61 37.04
C HIS A 474 -23.90 -12.11 35.81
N PRO A 475 -24.57 -12.28 34.65
CA PRO A 475 -23.89 -12.63 33.40
C PRO A 475 -22.90 -11.53 32.96
N PRO A 476 -21.90 -11.89 32.14
CA PRO A 476 -20.91 -10.94 31.66
C PRO A 476 -21.54 -9.86 30.77
N PHE A 477 -21.00 -8.65 30.85
CA PHE A 477 -21.43 -7.51 30.05
C PHE A 477 -20.25 -6.82 29.35
N PRO A 478 -20.40 -6.36 28.09
CA PRO A 478 -19.29 -5.74 27.36
C PRO A 478 -19.10 -4.26 27.73
N LEU A 479 -17.84 -3.87 27.89
CA LEU A 479 -17.34 -2.50 27.95
C LEU A 479 -16.55 -2.20 26.67
N LEU A 480 -16.96 -1.16 25.95
CA LEU A 480 -16.29 -0.61 24.78
C LEU A 480 -15.56 0.67 25.16
N LEU A 481 -14.26 0.74 24.90
CA LEU A 481 -13.45 1.94 24.96
C LEU A 481 -13.00 2.34 23.55
N ILE A 482 -13.04 3.63 23.25
CA ILE A 482 -12.57 4.18 21.98
C ILE A 482 -11.72 5.40 22.26
N GLN A 483 -10.47 5.37 21.81
CA GLN A 483 -9.56 6.51 21.80
C GLN A 483 -9.54 7.15 20.41
N TYR A 484 -9.76 8.46 20.38
CA TYR A 484 -9.81 9.26 19.17
C TYR A 484 -8.54 10.11 19.00
N PRO A 485 -8.22 10.56 17.77
CA PRO A 485 -7.12 11.49 17.56
C PRO A 485 -7.29 12.86 18.25
N THR A 486 -8.54 13.26 18.52
CA THR A 486 -8.85 14.57 19.08
C THR A 486 -10.08 14.50 20.01
N ALA A 487 -10.10 15.31 21.06
CA ALA A 487 -11.22 15.40 21.99
C ALA A 487 -12.57 15.79 21.33
N PRO A 488 -12.62 16.72 20.35
CA PRO A 488 -13.86 17.02 19.64
C PRO A 488 -14.46 15.82 18.91
N ALA A 489 -13.62 14.94 18.32
CA ALA A 489 -14.10 13.73 17.66
C ALA A 489 -14.79 12.77 18.64
N ALA A 490 -14.20 12.60 19.83
CA ALA A 490 -14.80 11.80 20.90
C ALA A 490 -16.16 12.38 21.35
N GLN A 491 -16.26 13.71 21.46
CA GLN A 491 -17.51 14.39 21.82
C GLN A 491 -18.59 14.25 20.75
N THR A 492 -18.22 14.29 19.46
CA THR A 492 -19.15 14.06 18.35
C THR A 492 -19.69 12.62 18.38
N ALA A 493 -18.82 11.63 18.59
CA ALA A 493 -19.24 10.23 18.73
C ALA A 493 -20.15 10.02 19.94
N PHE A 494 -19.85 10.65 21.08
CA PHE A 494 -20.70 10.64 22.27
C PHE A 494 -22.11 11.17 21.96
N ALA A 495 -22.19 12.32 21.30
CA ALA A 495 -23.48 12.94 20.94
C ALA A 495 -24.27 12.09 19.93
N ALA A 496 -23.60 11.54 18.92
CA ALA A 496 -24.23 10.70 17.90
C ALA A 496 -24.78 9.39 18.50
N PHE A 497 -24.03 8.74 19.38
CA PHE A 497 -24.49 7.51 20.02
C PHE A 497 -25.60 7.75 21.05
N ALA A 498 -25.52 8.84 21.83
CA ALA A 498 -26.61 9.23 22.72
C ALA A 498 -27.90 9.50 21.94
N LYS A 499 -27.80 10.21 20.80
CA LYS A 499 -28.92 10.49 19.90
C LYS A 499 -29.54 9.21 19.33
N LEU A 500 -28.72 8.25 18.92
CA LEU A 500 -29.20 6.95 18.42
C LEU A 500 -30.09 6.26 19.47
N ARG A 501 -29.64 6.20 20.73
CA ARG A 501 -30.38 5.54 21.80
C ARG A 501 -31.70 6.23 22.15
N THR A 502 -31.70 7.56 22.23
CA THR A 502 -32.91 8.31 22.61
C THR A 502 -33.91 8.46 21.48
N GLU A 503 -33.46 8.78 20.26
CA GLU A 503 -34.36 9.13 19.16
C GLU A 503 -34.75 7.92 18.30
N VAL A 504 -33.80 7.02 18.04
CA VAL A 504 -34.02 5.84 17.17
C VAL A 504 -34.50 4.66 18.00
N TRP A 505 -33.84 4.36 19.13
CA TRP A 505 -34.21 3.24 19.98
C TRP A 505 -35.26 3.56 21.04
N LYS A 506 -35.55 4.86 21.26
CA LYS A 506 -36.56 5.36 22.21
C LYS A 506 -36.33 4.90 23.66
N GLU A 507 -35.07 4.75 24.05
CA GLU A 507 -34.69 4.36 25.42
C GLU A 507 -34.79 5.54 26.41
N GLU A 508 -35.18 5.24 27.65
CA GLU A 508 -35.20 6.23 28.72
C GLU A 508 -33.78 6.62 29.11
N ALA A 509 -33.43 7.90 28.98
CA ALA A 509 -32.12 8.43 29.32
C ALA A 509 -32.17 9.23 30.63
N SER A 510 -31.18 9.01 31.50
CA SER A 510 -30.89 9.85 32.65
C SER A 510 -29.42 10.27 32.62
N GLU A 511 -29.11 11.49 33.07
CA GLU A 511 -27.74 12.00 33.11
C GLU A 511 -27.37 12.37 34.54
N SER A 512 -26.23 11.88 35.02
CA SER A 512 -25.70 12.19 36.35
C SER A 512 -24.17 12.23 36.28
N ASN A 513 -23.55 13.28 36.84
CA ASN A 513 -22.10 13.49 36.84
C ASN A 513 -21.42 13.33 35.45
N GLY A 514 -22.13 13.72 34.38
CA GLY A 514 -21.67 13.59 32.99
C GLY A 514 -21.52 12.14 32.50
N ILE A 515 -22.19 11.20 33.15
CA ILE A 515 -22.46 9.85 32.67
C ILE A 515 -23.91 9.81 32.21
N LYS A 516 -24.14 9.42 30.94
CA LYS A 516 -25.47 9.15 30.42
C LYS A 516 -25.82 7.69 30.62
N LEU A 517 -26.91 7.44 31.31
CA LEU A 517 -27.45 6.11 31.60
C LEU A 517 -28.72 5.91 30.77
N PHE A 518 -28.84 4.74 30.16
CA PHE A 518 -30.00 4.33 29.38
C PHE A 518 -30.56 3.04 29.96
N LYS A 519 -31.88 2.89 29.93
CA LYS A 519 -32.57 1.65 30.29
C LYS A 519 -33.28 1.11 29.05
N ASP A 520 -33.02 -0.14 28.71
CA ASP A 520 -33.68 -0.82 27.60
C ASP A 520 -35.07 -1.38 28.03
N GLU A 521 -35.87 -1.79 27.04
CA GLU A 521 -37.20 -2.41 27.26
C GLU A 521 -37.12 -3.75 28.02
N SER A 522 -35.96 -4.40 28.02
CA SER A 522 -35.69 -5.66 28.74
C SER A 522 -35.24 -5.43 30.19
N GLY A 523 -35.14 -4.17 30.64
CA GLY A 523 -34.71 -3.79 31.99
C GLY A 523 -33.20 -3.78 32.22
N LYS A 524 -32.37 -3.93 31.18
CA LYS A 524 -30.90 -3.82 31.27
C LYS A 524 -30.46 -2.35 31.15
N PHE A 525 -29.30 -2.06 31.73
CA PHE A 525 -28.71 -0.73 31.79
C PHE A 525 -27.51 -0.59 30.84
N HIS A 526 -27.41 0.58 30.23
CA HIS A 526 -26.28 0.98 29.41
C HIS A 526 -25.74 2.31 29.93
N ALA A 527 -24.43 2.50 29.88
CA ALA A 527 -23.79 3.74 30.34
C ALA A 527 -22.84 4.28 29.28
N LEU A 528 -22.75 5.59 29.17
CA LEU A 528 -21.89 6.29 28.23
C LEU A 528 -21.20 7.46 28.93
N SER A 529 -19.89 7.59 28.76
CA SER A 529 -19.13 8.77 29.18
C SER A 529 -17.99 9.09 28.21
N VAL A 530 -17.55 10.33 28.26
CA VAL A 530 -16.44 10.86 27.45
C VAL A 530 -15.56 11.73 28.32
N ARG A 531 -14.23 11.56 28.20
CA ARG A 531 -13.21 12.36 28.86
C ARG A 531 -12.05 12.59 27.90
N GLY A 532 -11.82 13.85 27.54
CA GLY A 532 -10.78 14.21 26.58
C GLY A 532 -11.04 13.54 25.24
N ASP A 533 -10.08 12.74 24.78
CA ASP A 533 -10.10 11.95 23.56
C ASP A 533 -10.62 10.51 23.75
N LEU A 534 -11.05 10.12 24.95
CA LEU A 534 -11.51 8.77 25.28
C LEU A 534 -13.03 8.73 25.49
N LEU A 535 -13.69 7.78 24.83
CA LEU A 535 -15.10 7.44 25.01
C LEU A 535 -15.22 6.05 25.63
N ALA A 536 -16.08 5.91 26.65
CA ALA A 536 -16.38 4.65 27.30
C ALA A 536 -17.89 4.36 27.23
N ALA A 537 -18.26 3.15 26.79
CA ALA A 537 -19.63 2.69 26.67
C ALA A 537 -19.80 1.30 27.26
N VAL A 538 -20.73 1.12 28.20
CA VAL A 538 -21.13 -0.18 28.76
C VAL A 538 -22.45 -0.59 28.16
N PHE A 539 -22.59 -1.88 27.84
CA PHE A 539 -23.84 -2.43 27.34
C PHE A 539 -24.35 -3.57 28.21
N ARG A 540 -25.67 -3.66 28.39
CA ARG A 540 -26.37 -4.84 28.96
C ARG A 540 -25.96 -5.16 30.41
N ALA A 541 -25.62 -4.15 31.20
CA ALA A 541 -25.40 -4.32 32.63
C ALA A 541 -26.74 -4.60 33.34
N GLN A 542 -26.73 -5.49 34.34
CA GLN A 542 -27.94 -5.87 35.07
C GLN A 542 -28.41 -4.81 36.07
N THR A 543 -27.48 -4.01 36.59
CA THR A 543 -27.78 -2.96 37.58
C THR A 543 -27.28 -1.61 37.10
N ARG A 544 -27.96 -0.55 37.54
CA ARG A 544 -27.60 0.84 37.22
C ARG A 544 -26.22 1.19 37.78
N GLU A 545 -25.93 0.69 38.98
CA GLU A 545 -24.69 0.93 39.71
C GLU A 545 -23.50 0.27 39.00
N ALA A 546 -23.65 -0.97 38.50
CA ALA A 546 -22.60 -1.65 37.76
C ALA A 546 -22.28 -0.93 36.43
N ALA A 547 -23.31 -0.46 35.73
CA ALA A 547 -23.15 0.31 34.49
C ALA A 547 -22.40 1.63 34.74
N ALA A 548 -22.86 2.39 35.75
CA ALA A 548 -22.27 3.68 36.10
C ALA A 548 -20.83 3.52 36.64
N ALA A 549 -20.58 2.56 37.54
CA ALA A 549 -19.27 2.35 38.15
C ALA A 549 -18.20 1.95 37.13
N SER A 550 -18.54 1.12 36.14
CA SER A 550 -17.60 0.66 35.12
C SER A 550 -17.12 1.81 34.23
N VAL A 551 -18.03 2.71 33.85
CA VAL A 551 -17.70 3.91 33.05
C VAL A 551 -17.04 5.00 33.90
N ALA A 552 -17.45 5.14 35.17
CA ALA A 552 -16.89 6.09 36.13
C ALA A 552 -15.40 5.84 36.40
N ARG A 553 -15.00 4.56 36.54
CA ARG A 553 -13.60 4.15 36.75
C ARG A 553 -12.70 4.52 35.58
N VAL A 554 -13.19 4.38 34.35
CA VAL A 554 -12.45 4.73 33.12
C VAL A 554 -12.37 6.24 32.93
N SER A 555 -13.47 6.94 33.16
CA SER A 555 -13.54 8.40 33.05
C SER A 555 -12.93 9.13 34.25
N GLY A 556 -12.57 8.43 35.34
CA GLY A 556 -12.09 9.02 36.59
C GLY A 556 -13.09 9.99 37.23
N ARG A 557 -14.39 9.74 37.08
CA ARG A 557 -15.49 10.51 37.68
C ARG A 557 -16.09 9.71 38.83
N GLU A 558 -16.64 10.36 39.85
CA GLU A 558 -17.36 9.65 40.92
C GLU A 558 -18.70 9.12 40.39
N ALA A 559 -18.95 7.81 40.57
CA ALA A 559 -20.26 7.22 40.34
C ALA A 559 -21.23 7.85 41.34
N GLY A 560 -22.04 8.80 40.89
CA GLY A 560 -22.98 9.53 41.74
C GLY A 560 -23.92 8.55 42.43
N GLY A 561 -23.72 8.33 43.73
CA GLY A 561 -24.59 7.53 44.56
C GLY A 561 -25.95 8.18 44.68
N ALA A 562 -27.01 7.42 44.43
CA ALA A 562 -28.32 7.77 44.97
C ALA A 562 -28.25 7.63 46.49
N THR A 563 -28.29 8.77 47.18
CA THR A 563 -28.60 8.83 48.61
C THR A 563 -30.00 8.25 48.85
N LYS A 564 -30.03 7.24 49.72
CA LYS A 564 -31.15 6.59 50.43
C LYS A 564 -32.09 5.68 49.65
#